data_AF-A0AAV2NC45-F1
#
_entry.id   AF-A0AAV2NC45-F1
#
_cell.length_a   1.000
_cell.length_b   1.000
_cell.length_c   1.000
_cell.angle_alpha   90.00
_cell.angle_beta   90.00
_cell.angle_gamma   90.00
#
_symmetry.space_group_name_H-M   'P 1'
#
loop_
_entity.id
_entity.type
_entity.pdbx_description
1 polymer ?
#
loop_
_entity_poly.entity_id
_entity_poly.type
_entity_poly.pdbx_seq_one_letter_code
_entity_poly.pdbx_strand_id
1 'polypeptide(L)'
;MYDKEKLRDVITNDEYRTVDNDGKIFPPSHDVYQIISETLMNNGSHITPKHIYTIFKNDRSGMYSAVLKAFGIDKIAIYDNSNDSTFNMTDNTSDNIFETSKNLKLLISEEKWAQIKPTRQTCGRNKRRYMALQPGKWTNIIANKIWEQTKLACAFMFKRAKVNINSDAKYYARFKGTCNECGAHLVGVLYNKPMKTNDAIFECTLAGFCTKVVHKKKRPLKGFLLEKIATELLDGNKSANVWRNEEAKKLMSFGDDIPPTLYNLTVLRKAKQEKSDKRLQLQSNTDLLHNLNIAKCTRFLRTIHNIGLNPFYCMYWSLEQLLMYKKAHKQDVNCFLTIDATGSIGKKLRLPNGEKSPHLFLYQCVCVSEFSNFPAFQMISAKQDASIIISYFLSEIVRNGAPIPKIVVTDFGKAILIAVARIFGNCIDLNHYMQICYKILHNIYSDNIPQCYIRLDISHFIGMIARWECLRGKAPKIRQFYLKSLGRAY
;
A
#
# COMPACT_ATOMS: atom_id res chain seq x y z
N MET A 1 -24.56 0.38 5.66
CA MET A 1 -24.66 -0.17 7.03
C MET A 1 -25.94 -0.99 7.03
N TYR A 2 -25.88 -2.29 7.31
CA TYR A 2 -27.04 -3.18 7.26
C TYR A 2 -27.55 -3.44 8.67
N ASP A 3 -28.86 -3.66 8.78
CA ASP A 3 -29.52 -4.02 10.02
C ASP A 3 -29.29 -5.51 10.33
N LYS A 4 -28.68 -5.78 11.48
CA LYS A 4 -28.31 -7.14 11.90
C LYS A 4 -29.52 -7.95 12.35
N GLU A 5 -30.53 -7.30 12.95
CA GLU A 5 -31.72 -7.99 13.45
C GLU A 5 -32.57 -8.46 12.27
N LYS A 6 -32.83 -7.56 11.31
CA LYS A 6 -33.53 -7.91 10.07
C LYS A 6 -32.86 -9.02 9.26
N LEU A 7 -31.52 -8.99 9.16
CA LEU A 7 -30.78 -10.07 8.50
C LEU A 7 -30.99 -11.39 9.24
N ARG A 8 -31.05 -11.38 10.57
CA ARG A 8 -31.27 -12.58 11.38
C ARG A 8 -32.67 -13.16 11.16
N ASP A 9 -33.69 -12.32 11.06
CA ASP A 9 -35.07 -12.77 10.85
C ASP A 9 -35.25 -13.43 9.48
N VAL A 10 -34.67 -12.82 8.43
CA VAL A 10 -34.74 -13.35 7.05
C VAL A 10 -34.06 -14.71 6.95
N ILE A 11 -32.88 -14.87 7.54
CA ILE A 11 -32.06 -16.09 7.36
C ILE A 11 -32.53 -17.28 8.20
N THR A 12 -33.42 -17.04 9.18
CA THR A 12 -34.06 -18.11 9.96
C THR A 12 -35.32 -18.68 9.30
N ASN A 13 -35.76 -18.09 8.19
CA ASN A 13 -36.87 -18.61 7.39
C ASN A 13 -36.35 -19.63 6.35
N ASP A 14 -37.10 -20.72 6.17
CA ASP A 14 -36.75 -21.86 5.32
C ASP A 14 -36.59 -21.48 3.84
N GLU A 15 -37.33 -20.47 3.37
CA GLU A 15 -37.21 -19.93 2.00
C GLU A 15 -35.83 -19.32 1.69
N TYR A 16 -35.07 -18.95 2.72
CA TYR A 16 -33.77 -18.27 2.59
C TYR A 16 -32.61 -19.11 3.14
N ARG A 17 -32.78 -20.43 3.19
CA ARG A 17 -31.81 -21.36 3.76
C ARG A 17 -30.45 -21.30 3.04
N THR A 18 -29.39 -20.95 3.78
CA THR A 18 -28.03 -20.77 3.25
C THR A 18 -27.10 -21.97 3.45
N VAL A 19 -27.63 -23.08 3.98
CA VAL A 19 -26.89 -24.32 4.31
C VAL A 19 -27.60 -25.54 3.73
N ASP A 20 -26.85 -26.57 3.35
CA ASP A 20 -27.43 -27.86 2.96
C ASP A 20 -27.93 -28.68 4.17
N ASN A 21 -28.37 -29.92 3.92
CA ASN A 21 -28.87 -30.83 4.97
C ASN A 21 -27.79 -31.30 5.95
N ASP A 22 -26.52 -31.18 5.58
CA ASP A 22 -25.38 -31.53 6.42
C ASP A 22 -24.80 -30.30 7.15
N GLY A 23 -25.45 -29.15 7.04
CA GLY A 23 -25.05 -27.89 7.66
C GLY A 23 -23.93 -27.16 6.92
N LYS A 24 -23.54 -27.59 5.73
CA LYS A 24 -22.47 -26.95 4.95
C LYS A 24 -23.02 -25.72 4.22
N ILE A 25 -22.28 -24.62 4.31
CA ILE A 25 -22.64 -23.34 3.70
C ILE A 25 -22.63 -23.46 2.17
N PHE A 26 -23.69 -22.99 1.50
CA PHE A 26 -23.75 -22.96 0.03
C PHE A 26 -22.65 -22.10 -0.58
N PRO A 27 -22.13 -22.46 -1.77
CA PRO A 27 -21.06 -21.72 -2.43
C PRO A 27 -21.48 -20.28 -2.75
N PRO A 28 -20.54 -19.33 -2.84
CA PRO A 28 -20.85 -17.91 -3.02
C PRO A 28 -21.59 -17.56 -4.32
N SER A 29 -21.65 -18.50 -5.27
CA SER A 29 -22.40 -18.39 -6.53
C SER A 29 -23.86 -18.84 -6.42
N HIS A 30 -24.32 -19.30 -5.25
CA HIS A 30 -25.68 -19.80 -5.06
C HIS A 30 -26.69 -18.64 -5.02
N ASP A 31 -27.82 -18.78 -5.74
CA ASP A 31 -28.80 -17.73 -5.96
C ASP A 31 -29.45 -17.20 -4.66
N VAL A 32 -29.48 -18.03 -3.61
CA VAL A 32 -30.01 -17.67 -2.28
C VAL A 32 -29.40 -16.38 -1.73
N TYR A 33 -28.11 -16.12 -1.96
CA TYR A 33 -27.45 -14.90 -1.47
C TYR A 33 -27.93 -13.65 -2.20
N GLN A 34 -28.35 -13.80 -3.45
CA GLN A 34 -28.94 -12.72 -4.23
C GLN A 34 -30.37 -12.45 -3.79
N ILE A 35 -31.15 -13.52 -3.57
CA ILE A 35 -32.52 -13.43 -3.04
C ILE A 35 -32.53 -12.72 -1.67
N ILE A 36 -31.68 -13.12 -0.71
CA ILE A 36 -31.57 -12.47 0.61
C ILE A 36 -31.20 -10.99 0.47
N SER A 37 -30.30 -10.68 -0.46
CA SER A 37 -29.87 -9.30 -0.71
C SER A 37 -31.01 -8.43 -1.22
N GLU A 38 -31.85 -8.94 -2.11
CA GLU A 38 -33.01 -8.24 -2.68
C GLU A 38 -34.11 -8.06 -1.64
N THR A 39 -34.41 -9.10 -0.84
CA THR A 39 -35.38 -9.02 0.26
C THR A 39 -34.97 -7.98 1.31
N LEU A 40 -33.69 -7.91 1.67
CA LEU A 40 -33.20 -6.90 2.61
C LEU A 40 -33.22 -5.49 2.04
N MET A 41 -32.97 -5.35 0.73
CA MET A 41 -33.11 -4.07 0.05
C MET A 41 -34.55 -3.56 0.10
N ASN A 42 -35.55 -4.44 -0.13
CA ASN A 42 -36.97 -4.09 0.00
C ASN A 42 -37.33 -3.67 1.43
N ASN A 43 -36.65 -4.22 2.43
CA ASN A 43 -36.84 -3.91 3.86
C ASN A 43 -35.99 -2.71 4.36
N GLY A 44 -35.40 -1.94 3.44
CA GLY A 44 -34.62 -0.72 3.73
C GLY A 44 -33.19 -0.97 4.23
N SER A 45 -32.66 -2.19 4.06
CA SER A 45 -31.32 -2.58 4.53
C SER A 45 -30.42 -2.97 3.35
N HIS A 46 -29.38 -2.17 3.10
CA HIS A 46 -28.45 -2.44 1.99
C HIS A 46 -27.31 -3.35 2.42
N ILE A 47 -27.33 -4.58 1.94
CA ILE A 47 -26.24 -5.54 2.01
C ILE A 47 -25.99 -6.12 0.61
N THR A 48 -24.76 -6.53 0.31
CA THR A 48 -24.46 -7.21 -0.97
C THR A 48 -24.42 -8.73 -0.78
N PRO A 49 -24.73 -9.55 -1.80
CA PRO A 49 -24.68 -11.02 -1.72
C PRO A 49 -23.33 -11.53 -1.20
N LYS A 50 -22.24 -10.89 -1.65
CA LYS A 50 -20.87 -11.19 -1.23
C LYS A 50 -20.64 -10.98 0.27
N HIS A 51 -21.24 -9.92 0.81
CA HIS A 51 -21.12 -9.60 2.22
C HIS A 51 -21.89 -10.60 3.08
N ILE A 52 -23.08 -11.02 2.62
CA ILE A 52 -23.88 -12.08 3.26
C ILE A 52 -23.05 -13.37 3.36
N TYR A 53 -22.48 -13.88 2.26
CA TYR A 53 -21.62 -15.07 2.29
C TYR A 53 -20.42 -14.93 3.25
N THR A 54 -19.81 -13.74 3.31
CA THR A 54 -18.68 -13.49 4.21
C THR A 54 -19.08 -13.48 5.69
N ILE A 55 -20.31 -13.04 6.00
CA ILE A 55 -20.87 -13.08 7.36
C ILE A 55 -21.02 -14.54 7.81
N PHE A 56 -21.61 -15.38 6.95
CA PHE A 56 -21.79 -16.81 7.24
C PHE A 56 -20.48 -17.57 7.35
N LYS A 57 -19.58 -17.40 6.38
CA LYS A 57 -18.28 -18.10 6.37
C LYS A 57 -17.44 -17.85 7.63
N ASN A 58 -17.53 -16.65 8.22
CA ASN A 58 -16.75 -16.28 9.40
C ASN A 58 -17.59 -16.26 10.69
N ASP A 59 -18.82 -16.77 10.66
CA ASP A 59 -19.80 -16.70 11.76
C ASP A 59 -19.89 -15.34 12.45
N ARG A 60 -19.91 -14.25 11.66
CA ARG A 60 -19.88 -12.89 12.22
C ARG A 60 -21.15 -12.62 13.01
N SER A 61 -20.99 -12.23 14.27
CA SER A 61 -22.11 -12.01 15.21
C SER A 61 -22.97 -13.27 15.45
N GLY A 62 -22.41 -14.48 15.26
CA GLY A 62 -23.11 -15.74 15.53
C GLY A 62 -24.21 -16.09 14.51
N MET A 63 -24.20 -15.48 13.32
CA MET A 63 -25.25 -15.64 12.30
C MET A 63 -25.30 -17.05 11.71
N TYR A 64 -24.15 -17.69 11.49
CA TYR A 64 -24.12 -19.07 11.00
C TYR A 64 -24.58 -20.04 12.09
N SER A 65 -24.16 -19.80 13.34
CA SER A 65 -24.64 -20.58 14.48
C SER A 65 -26.16 -20.43 14.71
N ALA A 66 -26.73 -19.24 14.43
CA ALA A 66 -28.18 -19.02 14.49
C ALA A 66 -28.96 -19.80 13.41
N VAL A 67 -28.43 -19.86 12.18
CA VAL A 67 -29.01 -20.63 11.08
C VAL A 67 -29.02 -22.13 11.40
N LEU A 68 -27.89 -22.69 11.85
CA LEU A 68 -27.84 -24.11 12.23
C LEU A 68 -28.85 -24.46 13.33
N LYS A 69 -29.00 -23.57 14.33
CA LYS A 69 -29.97 -23.75 15.41
C LYS A 69 -31.42 -23.67 14.90
N ALA A 70 -31.72 -22.75 13.99
CA ALA A 70 -33.06 -22.61 13.42
C ALA A 70 -33.48 -23.84 12.60
N PHE A 71 -32.53 -24.49 11.92
CA PHE A 71 -32.78 -25.68 11.10
C PHE A 71 -32.52 -27.01 11.81
N GLY A 72 -32.29 -27.00 13.14
CA GLY A 72 -32.13 -28.23 13.92
C GLY A 72 -30.91 -29.08 13.55
N ILE A 73 -29.85 -28.46 13.03
CA ILE A 73 -28.63 -29.16 12.60
C ILE A 73 -27.63 -29.18 13.78
N ASP A 74 -27.53 -30.31 14.46
CA ASP A 74 -26.60 -30.51 15.57
C ASP A 74 -25.14 -30.54 15.06
N LYS A 75 -24.32 -29.62 15.56
CA LYS A 75 -22.88 -29.58 15.27
C LYS A 75 -22.19 -30.81 15.89
N ILE A 76 -21.72 -31.74 15.06
CA ILE A 76 -20.54 -32.53 15.41
C ILE A 76 -19.38 -31.55 15.55
N ALA A 77 -18.84 -31.46 16.76
CA ALA A 77 -17.73 -30.58 17.10
C ALA A 77 -16.49 -30.92 16.27
N ILE A 78 -16.06 -30.00 15.41
CA ILE A 78 -14.65 -29.90 15.01
C ILE A 78 -14.13 -28.62 15.66
N TYR A 79 -13.68 -28.76 16.90
CA TYR A 79 -12.65 -27.90 17.46
C TYR A 79 -11.31 -28.41 16.92
N ASP A 80 -10.54 -27.57 16.26
CA ASP A 80 -9.10 -27.66 16.47
C ASP A 80 -8.42 -26.29 16.43
N ASN A 81 -7.42 -26.21 17.31
CA ASN A 81 -6.71 -25.03 17.75
C ASN A 81 -5.75 -24.46 16.69
N SER A 82 -5.36 -23.21 16.95
CA SER A 82 -4.20 -22.52 16.39
C SER A 82 -2.92 -23.38 16.40
N ASN A 83 -2.25 -23.52 15.25
CA ASN A 83 -0.88 -23.02 15.04
C ASN A 83 -0.32 -23.40 13.67
N ASP A 84 0.53 -22.52 13.19
CA ASP A 84 1.45 -22.66 12.07
C ASP A 84 2.27 -23.95 12.22
N SER A 85 2.07 -24.94 11.34
CA SER A 85 3.12 -25.89 10.96
C SER A 85 2.73 -26.64 9.69
N THR A 86 3.69 -26.65 8.77
CA THR A 86 3.83 -27.58 7.65
C THR A 86 3.63 -29.03 8.08
N PHE A 87 2.69 -29.74 7.46
CA PHE A 87 2.88 -31.18 7.17
C PHE A 87 2.07 -31.63 5.96
N ASN A 88 2.75 -32.38 5.10
CA ASN A 88 2.20 -33.11 3.97
C ASN A 88 1.32 -34.25 4.47
N MET A 89 0.17 -34.47 3.85
CA MET A 89 -0.42 -35.81 3.73
C MET A 89 -0.89 -35.99 2.30
N THR A 90 -0.24 -36.96 1.66
CA THR A 90 -0.61 -37.59 0.41
C THR A 90 -1.90 -38.36 0.63
N ASP A 91 -2.96 -37.99 -0.08
CA ASP A 91 -4.02 -38.92 -0.44
C ASP A 91 -4.06 -39.03 -1.96
N ASN A 92 -3.47 -40.13 -2.43
CA ASN A 92 -3.73 -40.68 -3.75
C ASN A 92 -5.19 -41.10 -3.79
N THR A 93 -6.01 -40.31 -4.47
CA THR A 93 -6.86 -40.71 -5.59
C THR A 93 -7.76 -39.52 -5.90
N SER A 94 -7.32 -38.68 -6.83
CA SER A 94 -8.23 -37.78 -7.52
C SER A 94 -7.95 -37.93 -9.00
N ASP A 95 -8.92 -38.48 -9.71
CA ASP A 95 -8.96 -38.43 -11.17
C ASP A 95 -8.78 -36.98 -11.60
N ASN A 96 -7.55 -36.69 -12.05
CA ASN A 96 -7.22 -35.44 -12.71
C ASN A 96 -7.97 -35.46 -14.03
N ILE A 97 -9.16 -34.87 -14.06
CA ILE A 97 -9.88 -34.59 -15.30
C ILE A 97 -9.06 -33.53 -16.04
N PHE A 98 -8.07 -33.98 -16.81
CA PHE A 98 -7.40 -33.16 -17.81
C PHE A 98 -8.39 -32.94 -18.94
N GLU A 99 -8.88 -31.70 -19.11
CA GLU A 99 -9.59 -31.36 -20.33
C GLU A 99 -8.62 -31.49 -21.52
N THR A 100 -8.98 -32.35 -22.46
CA THR A 100 -8.05 -32.97 -23.41
C THR A 100 -7.56 -32.02 -24.50
N SER A 101 -8.33 -31.01 -24.89
CA SER A 101 -7.85 -29.87 -25.70
C SER A 101 -8.98 -28.87 -25.96
N LYS A 102 -8.65 -27.59 -26.13
CA LYS A 102 -9.57 -26.52 -26.53
C LYS A 102 -8.98 -25.72 -27.68
N ASN A 103 -9.75 -25.56 -28.75
CA ASN A 103 -9.40 -24.68 -29.87
C ASN A 103 -10.01 -23.30 -29.64
N LEU A 104 -9.21 -22.26 -29.83
CA LEU A 104 -9.55 -20.86 -29.57
C LEU A 104 -9.18 -20.04 -30.80
N LYS A 105 -10.06 -19.13 -31.24
CA LYS A 105 -9.76 -18.15 -32.28
C LYS A 105 -9.54 -16.79 -31.61
N LEU A 106 -8.29 -16.35 -31.55
CA LEU A 106 -7.94 -15.04 -31.00
C LEU A 106 -8.01 -13.99 -32.11
N LEU A 107 -9.02 -13.12 -32.03
CA LEU A 107 -9.12 -11.93 -32.88
C LEU A 107 -8.29 -10.79 -32.30
N ILE A 108 -7.34 -10.30 -33.09
CA ILE A 108 -6.53 -9.13 -32.77
C ILE A 108 -6.91 -8.02 -33.77
N SER A 109 -7.47 -6.94 -33.24
CA SER A 109 -7.87 -5.78 -34.04
C SER A 109 -6.69 -5.15 -34.79
N GLU A 110 -6.98 -4.46 -35.89
CA GLU A 110 -5.96 -3.77 -36.70
C GLU A 110 -5.03 -2.88 -35.86
N GLU A 111 -5.57 -2.07 -34.95
CA GLU A 111 -4.79 -1.19 -34.06
C GLU A 111 -3.80 -1.98 -33.18
N LYS A 112 -4.23 -3.11 -32.63
CA LYS A 112 -3.40 -3.97 -31.79
C LYS A 112 -2.39 -4.74 -32.63
N TRP A 113 -2.76 -5.13 -33.85
CA TRP A 113 -1.87 -5.76 -34.81
C TRP A 113 -0.75 -4.81 -35.25
N ALA A 114 -1.06 -3.53 -35.48
CA ALA A 114 -0.08 -2.50 -35.81
C ALA A 114 1.02 -2.37 -34.76
N GLN A 115 0.68 -2.57 -33.47
CA GLN A 115 1.63 -2.52 -32.36
C GLN A 115 2.54 -3.75 -32.24
N ILE A 116 2.23 -4.85 -32.93
CA ILE A 116 2.98 -6.12 -32.83
C ILE A 116 3.55 -6.58 -34.16
N LYS A 117 3.53 -5.69 -35.17
CA LYS A 117 4.04 -5.95 -36.52
C LYS A 117 5.42 -6.62 -36.46
N PRO A 118 5.70 -7.59 -37.36
CA PRO A 118 6.97 -8.30 -37.37
C PRO A 118 8.15 -7.35 -37.52
N THR A 119 9.15 -7.50 -36.66
CA THR A 119 10.41 -6.76 -36.73
C THR A 119 11.57 -7.71 -37.01
N ARG A 120 12.61 -7.20 -37.69
CA ARG A 120 13.87 -7.93 -37.87
C ARG A 120 14.56 -8.07 -36.52
N GLN A 121 14.93 -9.29 -36.16
CA GLN A 121 15.66 -9.61 -34.94
C GLN A 121 16.96 -10.35 -35.27
N THR A 122 17.97 -10.09 -34.45
CA THR A 122 19.26 -10.78 -34.43
C THR A 122 19.36 -11.59 -33.15
N CYS A 123 19.69 -12.89 -33.24
CA CYS A 123 19.92 -13.73 -32.05
C CYS A 123 21.17 -14.59 -32.21
N GLY A 124 21.88 -14.78 -31.09
CA GLY A 124 23.07 -15.64 -30.95
C GLY A 124 24.40 -14.96 -31.26
N ARG A 125 25.51 -15.57 -30.82
CA ARG A 125 26.89 -15.14 -31.11
C ARG A 125 27.17 -15.00 -32.63
N ASN A 126 26.46 -15.77 -33.46
CA ASN A 126 26.59 -15.79 -34.91
C ASN A 126 25.66 -14.79 -35.66
N LYS A 127 25.01 -13.83 -34.96
CA LYS A 127 24.19 -12.75 -35.54
C LYS A 127 23.17 -13.20 -36.61
N ARG A 128 22.56 -14.38 -36.47
CA ARG A 128 21.54 -14.86 -37.42
C ARG A 128 20.31 -13.95 -37.37
N ARG A 129 19.88 -13.47 -38.53
CA ARG A 129 18.74 -12.56 -38.71
C ARG A 129 17.47 -13.38 -38.96
N TYR A 130 16.40 -13.09 -38.22
CA TYR A 130 15.08 -13.70 -38.44
C TYR A 130 13.98 -12.67 -38.20
N MET A 131 12.78 -12.94 -38.70
CA MET A 131 11.59 -12.12 -38.46
C MET A 131 10.80 -12.69 -37.31
N ALA A 132 10.37 -11.83 -36.41
CA ALA A 132 9.54 -12.21 -35.27
C ALA A 132 8.63 -11.06 -34.85
N LEU A 133 7.53 -11.39 -34.18
CA LEU A 133 6.62 -10.38 -33.62
C LEU A 133 7.37 -9.47 -32.62
N GLN A 134 6.95 -8.20 -32.52
CA GLN A 134 7.67 -7.18 -31.76
C GLN A 134 7.86 -7.57 -30.27
N PRO A 135 9.09 -7.83 -29.80
CA PRO A 135 9.35 -8.27 -28.44
C PRO A 135 8.83 -7.29 -27.41
N GLY A 136 8.35 -7.82 -26.28
CA GLY A 136 7.85 -7.01 -25.16
C GLY A 136 6.43 -6.45 -25.35
N LYS A 137 5.82 -6.56 -26.53
CA LYS A 137 4.44 -6.12 -26.78
C LYS A 137 3.48 -7.26 -27.06
N TRP A 138 3.80 -8.15 -28.00
CA TRP A 138 2.86 -9.20 -28.47
C TRP A 138 2.41 -10.17 -27.37
N THR A 139 3.30 -10.53 -26.45
CA THR A 139 2.99 -11.49 -25.38
C THR A 139 1.92 -10.97 -24.42
N ASN A 140 1.84 -9.65 -24.22
CA ASN A 140 0.85 -9.03 -23.34
C ASN A 140 -0.52 -8.97 -24.00
N ILE A 141 -0.57 -8.62 -25.29
CA ILE A 141 -1.82 -8.59 -26.07
C ILE A 141 -2.43 -9.99 -26.13
N ILE A 142 -1.62 -11.00 -26.46
CA ILE A 142 -2.10 -12.39 -26.55
C ILE A 142 -2.55 -12.91 -25.18
N ALA A 143 -1.80 -12.64 -24.10
CA ALA A 143 -2.21 -13.05 -22.76
C ALA A 143 -3.55 -12.44 -22.31
N ASN A 144 -3.77 -11.15 -22.59
CA ASN A 144 -5.03 -10.49 -22.26
C ASN A 144 -6.20 -11.10 -23.05
N LYS A 145 -6.01 -11.35 -24.35
CA LYS A 145 -7.04 -12.01 -25.19
C LYS A 145 -7.36 -13.43 -24.75
N ILE A 146 -6.37 -14.20 -24.31
CA ILE A 146 -6.61 -15.54 -23.76
C ILE A 146 -7.42 -15.44 -22.47
N TRP A 147 -7.08 -14.53 -21.56
CA TRP A 147 -7.85 -14.31 -20.34
C TRP A 147 -9.30 -13.90 -20.63
N GLU A 148 -9.50 -12.94 -21.54
CA GLU A 148 -10.84 -12.47 -21.95
C GLU A 148 -11.74 -13.63 -22.43
N GLN A 149 -11.20 -14.59 -23.19
CA GLN A 149 -11.98 -15.70 -23.75
C GLN A 149 -12.09 -16.93 -22.86
N THR A 150 -11.08 -17.20 -22.03
CA THR A 150 -10.97 -18.48 -21.31
C THR A 150 -11.10 -18.35 -19.81
N LYS A 151 -10.88 -17.15 -19.25
CA LYS A 151 -10.80 -16.89 -17.81
C LYS A 151 -9.83 -17.82 -17.05
N LEU A 152 -8.83 -18.37 -17.76
CA LEU A 152 -7.84 -19.27 -17.17
C LEU A 152 -6.74 -18.51 -16.44
N ALA A 153 -6.50 -18.86 -15.17
CA ALA A 153 -5.47 -18.23 -14.33
C ALA A 153 -4.01 -18.50 -14.75
N CYS A 154 -3.79 -19.17 -15.88
CA CYS A 154 -2.50 -19.65 -16.35
C CYS A 154 -1.53 -18.51 -16.72
N ALA A 155 -0.41 -18.39 -16.00
CA ALA A 155 0.67 -17.47 -16.34
C ALA A 155 1.56 -18.02 -17.48
N PHE A 156 1.05 -18.03 -18.71
CA PHE A 156 1.78 -18.53 -19.88
C PHE A 156 3.09 -17.78 -20.13
N MET A 157 4.18 -18.54 -20.24
CA MET A 157 5.46 -18.09 -20.75
C MET A 157 5.51 -18.33 -22.25
N PHE A 158 5.52 -17.25 -23.02
CA PHE A 158 5.53 -17.33 -24.47
C PHE A 158 6.95 -17.39 -25.03
N LYS A 159 7.17 -18.25 -26.03
CA LYS A 159 8.43 -18.42 -26.75
C LYS A 159 8.17 -18.59 -28.25
N ARG A 160 9.23 -18.40 -29.04
CA ARG A 160 9.31 -18.76 -30.47
C ARG A 160 8.25 -18.11 -31.37
N ALA A 161 8.00 -16.80 -31.24
CA ALA A 161 7.12 -16.04 -32.14
C ALA A 161 7.78 -15.73 -33.50
N LYS A 162 8.09 -16.78 -34.27
CA LYS A 162 8.73 -16.66 -35.58
C LYS A 162 7.68 -16.28 -36.64
N VAL A 163 8.10 -15.44 -37.57
CA VAL A 163 7.31 -15.01 -38.73
C VAL A 163 8.02 -15.48 -39.99
N ASN A 164 7.31 -16.20 -40.85
CA ASN A 164 7.82 -16.66 -42.13
C ASN A 164 7.35 -15.68 -43.21
N ILE A 165 8.28 -15.16 -44.02
CA ILE A 165 7.97 -14.22 -45.11
C ILE A 165 7.64 -14.95 -46.41
N ASN A 166 8.18 -16.17 -46.61
CA ASN A 166 8.02 -16.90 -47.86
C ASN A 166 6.56 -17.30 -48.08
N SER A 167 6.09 -17.14 -49.32
CA SER A 167 4.75 -17.53 -49.78
C SER A 167 4.45 -19.02 -49.56
N ASP A 168 5.49 -19.86 -49.60
CA ASP A 168 5.37 -21.32 -49.51
C ASP A 168 5.35 -21.82 -48.05
N ALA A 169 5.43 -20.91 -47.09
CA ALA A 169 5.40 -21.27 -45.68
C ALA A 169 3.98 -21.67 -45.25
N LYS A 170 3.86 -22.86 -44.64
CA LYS A 170 2.60 -23.40 -44.09
C LYS A 170 1.84 -22.44 -43.15
N TYR A 171 2.54 -21.49 -42.55
CA TYR A 171 1.95 -20.45 -41.70
C TYR A 171 2.82 -19.20 -41.70
N TYR A 172 2.16 -18.04 -41.69
CA TYR A 172 2.79 -16.74 -41.61
C TYR A 172 3.43 -16.47 -40.25
N ALA A 173 2.75 -16.75 -39.14
CA ALA A 173 3.33 -16.60 -37.80
C ALA A 173 2.95 -17.76 -36.88
N ARG A 174 3.86 -18.13 -35.98
CA ARG A 174 3.60 -19.17 -34.96
C ARG A 174 4.25 -18.79 -33.65
N PHE A 175 3.57 -19.05 -32.55
CA PHE A 175 4.12 -18.94 -31.20
C PHE A 175 3.77 -20.17 -30.35
N LYS A 176 4.51 -20.36 -29.26
CA LYS A 176 4.22 -21.38 -28.24
C LYS A 176 4.15 -20.73 -26.87
N GLY A 177 3.24 -21.19 -26.02
CA GLY A 177 3.09 -20.79 -24.62
C GLY A 177 3.11 -22.03 -23.72
N THR A 178 3.75 -21.92 -22.56
CA THR A 178 3.74 -22.99 -21.54
C THR A 178 3.40 -22.40 -20.17
N CYS A 179 2.52 -23.07 -19.43
CA CYS A 179 2.29 -22.77 -18.02
C CYS A 179 3.15 -23.69 -17.16
N ASN A 180 3.91 -23.12 -16.21
CA ASN A 180 4.79 -23.90 -15.34
C ASN A 180 4.08 -24.45 -14.09
N GLU A 181 2.83 -24.07 -13.83
CA GLU A 181 2.07 -24.53 -12.64
C GLU A 181 1.15 -25.70 -12.98
N CYS A 182 0.33 -25.58 -14.04
CA CYS A 182 -0.56 -26.65 -14.48
C CYS A 182 -0.02 -27.48 -15.66
N GLY A 183 1.12 -27.11 -16.25
CA GLY A 183 1.68 -27.81 -17.42
C GLY A 183 1.02 -27.45 -18.75
N ALA A 184 0.03 -26.56 -18.78
CA ALA A 184 -0.72 -26.22 -19.99
C ALA A 184 0.17 -25.78 -21.16
N HIS A 185 -0.12 -26.31 -22.34
CA HIS A 185 0.56 -26.02 -23.59
C HIS A 185 -0.36 -25.29 -24.55
N LEU A 186 0.11 -24.15 -25.05
CA LEU A 186 -0.60 -23.33 -26.02
C LEU A 186 0.23 -23.22 -27.29
N VAL A 187 -0.39 -23.47 -28.44
CA VAL A 187 0.21 -23.23 -29.75
C VAL A 187 -0.71 -22.34 -30.55
N GLY A 188 -0.25 -21.15 -30.91
CA GLY A 188 -0.99 -20.23 -31.77
C GLY A 188 -0.36 -20.12 -33.14
N VAL A 189 -1.19 -20.20 -34.17
CA VAL A 189 -0.79 -20.14 -35.59
C VAL A 189 -1.63 -19.09 -36.31
N LEU A 190 -0.96 -18.27 -37.10
CA LEU A 190 -1.56 -17.34 -38.05
C LEU A 190 -1.16 -17.82 -39.43
N TYR A 191 -2.14 -18.28 -40.21
CA TYR A 191 -1.90 -18.89 -41.52
C TYR A 191 -1.51 -17.84 -42.55
N ASN A 192 -2.35 -16.82 -42.71
CA ASN A 192 -2.19 -15.79 -43.73
C ASN A 192 -1.80 -14.45 -43.11
N LYS A 193 -1.01 -13.67 -43.85
CA LYS A 193 -0.73 -12.28 -43.47
C LYS A 193 -2.04 -11.47 -43.53
N PRO A 194 -2.43 -10.77 -42.45
CA PRO A 194 -3.61 -9.93 -42.48
C PRO A 194 -3.42 -8.79 -43.48
N MET A 195 -4.44 -8.55 -44.31
CA MET A 195 -4.52 -7.40 -45.21
C MET A 195 -4.63 -6.10 -44.39
N LYS A 196 -4.30 -4.96 -45.01
CA LYS A 196 -4.17 -3.64 -44.32
C LYS A 196 -5.44 -3.16 -43.60
N THR A 197 -6.58 -3.84 -43.75
CA THR A 197 -7.89 -3.48 -43.17
C THR A 197 -8.54 -4.64 -42.40
N ASN A 198 -7.88 -5.80 -42.26
CA ASN A 198 -8.47 -6.99 -41.66
C ASN A 198 -7.82 -7.34 -40.32
N ASP A 199 -8.63 -7.86 -39.40
CA ASP A 199 -8.19 -8.38 -38.12
C ASP A 199 -7.26 -9.60 -38.29
N ALA A 200 -6.26 -9.69 -37.42
CA ALA A 200 -5.37 -10.85 -37.37
C ALA A 200 -6.02 -11.95 -36.52
N ILE A 201 -6.34 -13.09 -37.15
CA ILE A 201 -6.97 -14.24 -36.49
C ILE A 201 -5.91 -15.30 -36.20
N PHE A 202 -5.60 -15.50 -34.92
CA PHE A 202 -4.73 -16.61 -34.50
C PHE A 202 -5.58 -17.81 -34.10
N GLU A 203 -5.38 -18.93 -34.78
CA GLU A 203 -5.92 -20.21 -34.37
C GLU A 203 -5.01 -20.83 -33.31
N CYS A 204 -5.55 -21.00 -32.11
CA CYS A 204 -4.82 -21.41 -30.93
C CYS A 204 -5.34 -22.74 -30.40
N THR A 205 -4.46 -23.72 -30.26
CA THR A 205 -4.76 -24.99 -29.61
C THR A 205 -4.18 -24.95 -28.20
N LEU A 206 -5.05 -25.07 -27.20
CA LEU A 206 -4.70 -25.18 -25.79
C LEU A 206 -4.90 -26.63 -25.35
N ALA A 207 -3.90 -27.24 -24.72
CA ALA A 207 -3.97 -28.61 -24.22
C ALA A 207 -3.36 -28.74 -22.82
N GLY A 208 -3.82 -29.71 -22.05
CA GLY A 208 -3.25 -30.06 -20.74
C GLY A 208 -3.39 -28.96 -19.69
N PHE A 209 -4.48 -28.18 -19.73
CA PHE A 209 -4.78 -27.20 -18.69
C PHE A 209 -5.63 -27.83 -17.59
N CYS A 210 -5.48 -27.32 -16.37
CA CYS A 210 -6.25 -27.77 -15.21
C CYS A 210 -6.83 -26.55 -14.50
N THR A 211 -8.16 -26.53 -14.35
CA THR A 211 -8.92 -25.48 -13.66
C THR A 211 -8.89 -25.63 -12.14
N LYS A 212 -8.53 -26.81 -11.62
CA LYS A 212 -8.42 -27.07 -10.18
C LYS A 212 -7.10 -26.56 -9.57
N VAL A 213 -6.08 -26.30 -10.39
CA VAL A 213 -4.77 -25.83 -9.90
C VAL A 213 -4.83 -24.35 -9.54
N VAL A 214 -4.53 -24.04 -8.28
CA VAL A 214 -4.43 -22.65 -7.80
C VAL A 214 -3.11 -22.03 -8.29
N HIS A 215 -3.21 -21.12 -9.26
CA HIS A 215 -2.06 -20.45 -9.85
C HIS A 215 -1.58 -19.28 -8.99
N LYS A 216 -0.39 -19.41 -8.40
CA LYS A 216 0.22 -18.37 -7.56
C LYS A 216 1.10 -17.43 -8.39
N LYS A 217 1.72 -17.93 -9.46
CA LYS A 217 2.63 -17.13 -10.30
C LYS A 217 1.85 -16.17 -11.18
N LYS A 218 2.38 -14.96 -11.31
CA LYS A 218 1.87 -13.93 -12.23
C LYS A 218 2.86 -13.73 -13.38
N ARG A 219 2.37 -13.21 -14.51
CA ARG A 219 3.25 -12.90 -15.63
C ARG A 219 4.26 -11.82 -15.21
N PRO A 220 5.49 -11.84 -15.76
CA PRO A 220 6.46 -10.82 -15.46
C PRO A 220 6.04 -9.48 -16.08
N LEU A 221 6.07 -8.41 -15.28
CA LEU A 221 5.89 -7.03 -15.75
C LEU A 221 7.22 -6.54 -16.33
N LYS A 222 7.31 -6.33 -17.65
CA LYS A 222 8.54 -5.93 -18.35
C LYS A 222 8.27 -5.02 -19.55
N GLY A 223 9.33 -4.31 -19.96
CA GLY A 223 9.35 -3.52 -21.19
C GLY A 223 8.34 -2.38 -21.19
N PHE A 224 7.71 -2.15 -22.35
CA PHE A 224 6.75 -1.07 -22.56
C PHE A 224 5.61 -1.05 -21.52
N LEU A 225 5.10 -2.20 -21.12
CA LEU A 225 3.99 -2.28 -20.16
C LEU A 225 4.42 -1.83 -18.75
N LEU A 226 5.66 -2.14 -18.36
CA LEU A 226 6.23 -1.65 -17.09
C LEU A 226 6.30 -0.12 -17.09
N GLU A 227 6.80 0.47 -18.18
CA GLU A 227 6.91 1.92 -18.29
C GLU A 227 5.54 2.60 -18.29
N LYS A 228 4.56 2.04 -19.00
CA LYS A 228 3.19 2.55 -19.02
C LYS A 228 2.58 2.54 -17.61
N ILE A 229 2.57 1.38 -16.95
CA ILE A 229 1.98 1.22 -15.62
C ILE A 229 2.71 2.07 -14.58
N ALA A 230 4.05 2.11 -14.62
CA ALA A 230 4.83 2.94 -13.70
C ALA A 230 4.55 4.44 -13.88
N THR A 231 4.32 4.87 -15.13
CA THR A 231 3.96 6.27 -15.44
C THR A 231 2.55 6.58 -14.93
N GLU A 232 1.56 5.72 -15.17
CA GLU A 232 0.21 5.87 -14.62
C GLU A 232 0.20 5.93 -13.08
N LEU A 233 1.01 5.10 -12.42
CA LEU A 233 1.13 5.08 -10.96
C LEU A 233 1.79 6.34 -10.39
N LEU A 234 2.75 6.94 -11.10
CA LEU A 234 3.41 8.17 -10.65
C LEU A 234 2.58 9.41 -10.98
N ASP A 235 2.17 9.57 -12.24
CA ASP A 235 1.49 10.79 -12.70
C ASP A 235 0.06 10.88 -12.18
N GLY A 236 -0.63 9.74 -12.06
CA GLY A 236 -1.95 9.70 -11.43
C GLY A 236 -1.92 9.77 -9.90
N ASN A 237 -0.72 9.90 -9.29
CA ASN A 237 -0.50 9.79 -7.84
C ASN A 237 -1.22 8.59 -7.18
N LYS A 238 -1.36 7.48 -7.91
CA LYS A 238 -2.11 6.30 -7.45
C LYS A 238 -1.24 5.41 -6.58
N SER A 239 -1.84 4.83 -5.54
CA SER A 239 -1.21 3.74 -4.79
C SER A 239 -1.30 2.44 -5.57
N ALA A 240 -0.35 1.52 -5.34
CA ALA A 240 -0.37 0.20 -5.99
C ALA A 240 -1.66 -0.59 -5.68
N ASN A 241 -2.26 -0.37 -4.49
CA ASN A 241 -3.52 -1.00 -4.10
C ASN A 241 -4.69 -0.45 -4.92
N VAL A 242 -4.79 0.88 -5.03
CA VAL A 242 -5.86 1.55 -5.78
C VAL A 242 -5.83 1.13 -7.24
N TRP A 243 -4.66 1.22 -7.88
CA TRP A 243 -4.49 0.79 -9.27
C TRP A 243 -4.85 -0.68 -9.48
N ARG A 244 -4.39 -1.57 -8.59
CA ARG A 244 -4.73 -3.01 -8.68
C ARG A 244 -6.23 -3.25 -8.53
N ASN A 245 -6.90 -2.51 -7.65
CA ASN A 245 -8.35 -2.64 -7.44
C ASN A 245 -9.14 -2.14 -8.66
N GLU A 246 -8.73 -1.03 -9.27
CA GLU A 246 -9.32 -0.53 -10.52
C GLU A 246 -9.16 -1.52 -11.67
N GLU A 247 -7.95 -2.08 -11.84
CA GLU A 247 -7.70 -3.08 -12.88
C GLU A 247 -8.42 -4.41 -12.61
N ALA A 248 -8.53 -4.83 -11.34
CA ALA A 248 -9.35 -5.98 -10.99
C ALA A 248 -10.82 -5.75 -11.40
N LYS A 249 -11.41 -4.60 -11.08
CA LYS A 249 -12.79 -4.28 -11.47
C LYS A 249 -13.02 -4.33 -12.98
N LYS A 250 -12.01 -4.05 -13.80
CA LYS A 250 -12.09 -4.11 -15.26
C LYS A 250 -11.92 -5.54 -15.80
N LEU A 251 -11.06 -6.34 -15.18
CA LEU A 251 -10.61 -7.62 -15.73
C LEU A 251 -11.39 -8.84 -15.22
N MET A 252 -12.03 -8.75 -14.05
CA MET A 252 -12.71 -9.86 -13.40
C MET A 252 -14.11 -9.49 -12.92
N SER A 253 -15.04 -10.43 -13.06
CA SER A 253 -16.34 -10.40 -12.41
C SER A 253 -16.28 -11.11 -11.05
N PHE A 254 -17.37 -11.08 -10.29
CA PHE A 254 -17.43 -11.88 -9.06
C PHE A 254 -17.39 -13.37 -9.38
N GLY A 255 -16.57 -14.12 -8.64
CA GLY A 255 -16.42 -15.57 -8.83
C GLY A 255 -15.31 -15.97 -9.80
N ASP A 256 -14.81 -15.04 -10.61
CA ASP A 256 -13.66 -15.28 -11.50
C ASP A 256 -12.37 -15.53 -10.70
N ASP A 257 -11.48 -16.35 -11.27
CA ASP A 257 -10.10 -16.47 -10.81
C ASP A 257 -9.32 -15.15 -10.94
N ILE A 258 -8.21 -15.03 -10.21
CA ILE A 258 -7.34 -13.85 -10.32
C ILE A 258 -6.52 -13.92 -11.62
N PRO A 259 -6.65 -12.95 -12.54
CA PRO A 259 -5.93 -12.94 -13.81
C PRO A 259 -4.41 -13.05 -13.61
N PRO A 260 -3.69 -13.72 -14.51
CA PRO A 260 -2.22 -13.80 -14.46
C PRO A 260 -1.56 -12.46 -14.81
N THR A 261 -2.31 -11.53 -15.41
CA THR A 261 -1.90 -10.17 -15.78
C THR A 261 -2.18 -9.14 -14.68
N LEU A 262 -2.90 -9.52 -13.62
CA LEU A 262 -3.06 -8.69 -12.43
C LEU A 262 -1.85 -8.86 -11.50
N TYR A 263 -0.94 -7.89 -11.54
CA TYR A 263 0.36 -7.98 -10.88
C TYR A 263 0.32 -7.84 -9.35
N ASN A 264 1.34 -8.39 -8.69
CA ASN A 264 1.54 -8.28 -7.24
C ASN A 264 1.91 -6.86 -6.81
N LEU A 265 1.46 -6.47 -5.62
CA LEU A 265 1.69 -5.13 -5.06
C LEU A 265 3.18 -4.80 -4.97
N THR A 266 4.02 -5.77 -4.59
CA THR A 266 5.48 -5.58 -4.52
C THR A 266 6.07 -5.22 -5.87
N VAL A 267 5.60 -5.85 -6.95
CA VAL A 267 6.05 -5.59 -8.33
C VAL A 267 5.63 -4.19 -8.77
N LEU A 268 4.38 -3.80 -8.51
CA LEU A 268 3.87 -2.47 -8.83
C LEU A 268 4.58 -1.37 -8.05
N ARG A 269 4.82 -1.59 -6.75
CA ARG A 269 5.60 -0.66 -5.90
C ARG A 269 7.03 -0.51 -6.41
N LYS A 270 7.68 -1.60 -6.79
CA LYS A 270 9.04 -1.56 -7.36
C LYS A 270 9.08 -0.84 -8.70
N ALA A 271 8.11 -1.06 -9.58
CA ALA A 271 8.01 -0.34 -10.85
C ALA A 271 7.80 1.17 -10.65
N LYS A 272 6.92 1.57 -9.72
CA LYS A 272 6.72 2.97 -9.33
C LYS A 272 8.03 3.58 -8.78
N GLN A 273 8.71 2.87 -7.90
CA GLN A 273 10.00 3.28 -7.32
C GLN A 273 11.05 3.50 -8.42
N GLU A 274 11.30 2.50 -9.28
CA GLU A 274 12.34 2.60 -10.33
C GLU A 274 12.10 3.77 -11.29
N LYS A 275 10.83 4.05 -11.62
CA LYS A 275 10.48 5.20 -12.46
C LYS A 275 10.66 6.53 -11.70
N SER A 276 10.37 6.56 -10.40
CA SER A 276 10.62 7.71 -9.53
C SER A 276 12.12 7.99 -9.44
N ASP A 277 12.93 6.97 -9.18
CA ASP A 277 14.39 7.05 -9.08
C ASP A 277 14.98 7.60 -10.38
N LYS A 278 14.51 7.11 -11.54
CA LYS A 278 14.91 7.64 -12.86
C LYS A 278 14.55 9.13 -13.05
N ARG A 279 13.35 9.56 -12.64
CA ARG A 279 12.94 10.97 -12.71
C ARG A 279 13.74 11.87 -11.78
N LEU A 280 14.08 11.35 -10.61
CA LEU A 280 14.90 12.03 -9.61
C LEU A 280 16.40 11.92 -9.91
N GLN A 281 16.78 11.25 -11.00
CA GLN A 281 18.17 11.00 -11.41
C GLN A 281 18.99 10.29 -10.31
N LEU A 282 18.33 9.50 -9.46
CA LEU A 282 18.98 8.72 -8.42
C LEU A 282 19.61 7.47 -9.05
N GLN A 283 20.88 7.24 -8.76
CA GLN A 283 21.57 6.07 -9.27
C GLN A 283 21.19 4.85 -8.43
N SER A 284 20.55 3.85 -9.04
CA SER A 284 20.01 2.67 -8.35
C SER A 284 21.05 1.77 -7.70
N ASN A 285 22.33 1.91 -8.06
CA ASN A 285 23.44 1.11 -7.54
C ASN A 285 24.34 1.87 -6.56
N THR A 286 24.00 3.11 -6.23
CA THR A 286 24.85 4.00 -5.42
C THR A 286 24.27 4.12 -4.02
N ASP A 287 25.14 4.29 -3.03
CA ASP A 287 24.76 4.46 -1.62
C ASP A 287 23.69 5.57 -1.48
N LEU A 288 22.66 5.30 -0.67
CA LEU A 288 21.56 6.23 -0.41
C LEU A 288 22.09 7.58 0.07
N LEU A 289 23.15 7.57 0.88
CA LEU A 289 23.75 8.79 1.40
C LEU A 289 24.46 9.60 0.32
N HIS A 290 25.16 8.92 -0.60
CA HIS A 290 25.79 9.59 -1.73
C HIS A 290 24.74 10.24 -2.64
N ASN A 291 23.64 9.53 -2.89
CA ASN A 291 22.49 10.07 -3.60
C ASN A 291 21.87 11.28 -2.87
N LEU A 292 21.76 11.26 -1.54
CA LEU A 292 21.30 12.41 -0.75
C LEU A 292 22.26 13.60 -0.82
N ASN A 293 23.57 13.34 -0.82
CA ASN A 293 24.58 14.40 -0.96
C ASN A 293 24.53 15.05 -2.35
N ILE A 294 24.42 14.24 -3.42
CA ILE A 294 24.18 14.75 -4.77
C ILE A 294 22.89 15.57 -4.81
N ALA A 295 21.80 15.05 -4.23
CA ALA A 295 20.51 15.70 -4.19
C ALA A 295 20.58 17.08 -3.50
N LYS A 296 21.31 17.19 -2.38
CA LYS A 296 21.58 18.44 -1.67
C LYS A 296 22.32 19.46 -2.54
N CYS A 297 23.31 19.01 -3.32
CA CYS A 297 24.13 19.88 -4.16
C CYS A 297 23.54 20.16 -5.55
N THR A 298 22.41 19.54 -5.91
CA THR A 298 21.78 19.66 -7.23
C THR A 298 20.33 20.12 -7.12
N ARG A 299 19.37 19.19 -7.23
CA ARG A 299 17.93 19.46 -7.32
C ARG A 299 17.34 20.08 -6.06
N PHE A 300 17.86 19.73 -4.89
CA PHE A 300 17.33 20.14 -3.59
C PHE A 300 18.26 21.13 -2.89
N LEU A 301 19.01 21.90 -3.67
CA LEU A 301 19.81 23.02 -3.19
C LEU A 301 18.91 23.96 -2.37
N ARG A 302 19.38 24.37 -1.19
CA ARG A 302 18.64 25.18 -0.20
C ARG A 302 17.36 24.53 0.37
N THR A 303 17.05 23.29 0.00
CA THR A 303 15.97 22.50 0.62
C THR A 303 16.52 21.51 1.63
N ILE A 304 17.62 20.84 1.30
CA ILE A 304 18.34 19.98 2.25
C ILE A 304 19.43 20.83 2.90
N HIS A 305 19.34 21.01 4.21
CA HIS A 305 20.24 21.91 4.95
C HIS A 305 21.45 21.16 5.46
N ASN A 306 21.25 20.06 6.19
CA ASN A 306 22.34 19.26 6.76
C ASN A 306 22.08 17.76 6.61
N ILE A 307 23.17 17.00 6.45
CA ILE A 307 23.17 15.54 6.40
C ILE A 307 24.27 15.06 7.35
N GLY A 308 23.94 14.16 8.26
CA GLY A 308 24.90 13.40 9.07
C GLY A 308 24.95 11.95 8.62
N LEU A 309 26.15 11.37 8.63
CA LEU A 309 26.36 9.96 8.26
C LEU A 309 26.26 9.03 9.48
N ASN A 310 27.02 9.35 10.55
CA ASN A 310 27.11 8.51 11.73
C ASN A 310 27.07 9.36 13.02
N PRO A 311 25.95 9.40 13.75
CA PRO A 311 24.67 8.79 13.42
C PRO A 311 23.96 9.52 12.26
N PHE A 312 23.12 8.80 11.52
CA PHE A 312 22.42 9.37 10.37
C PHE A 312 21.41 10.44 10.78
N TYR A 313 21.40 11.57 10.08
CA TYR A 313 20.30 12.52 10.09
C TYR A 313 20.22 13.32 8.78
N CYS A 314 19.05 13.85 8.46
CA CYS A 314 18.82 14.74 7.33
C CYS A 314 17.81 15.82 7.74
N MET A 315 18.24 17.08 7.71
CA MET A 315 17.40 18.25 7.99
C MET A 315 16.98 18.88 6.67
N TYR A 316 15.68 19.08 6.48
CA TYR A 316 15.17 19.61 5.23
C TYR A 316 13.92 20.47 5.42
N TRP A 317 13.86 21.56 4.65
CA TRP A 317 12.71 22.43 4.45
C TRP A 317 13.01 23.35 3.27
N SER A 318 11.98 23.69 2.50
CA SER A 318 12.04 24.59 1.36
C SER A 318 12.09 26.06 1.79
N LEU A 319 12.51 26.94 0.87
CA LEU A 319 12.48 28.38 1.10
C LEU A 319 11.04 28.88 1.27
N GLU A 320 10.11 28.31 0.52
CA GLU A 320 8.68 28.60 0.57
C GLU A 320 8.13 28.33 1.98
N GLN A 321 8.46 27.19 2.58
CA GLN A 321 8.05 26.86 3.95
C GLN A 321 8.59 27.88 4.97
N LEU A 322 9.86 28.30 4.83
CA LEU A 322 10.45 29.31 5.70
C LEU A 322 9.76 30.68 5.55
N LEU A 323 9.47 31.10 4.31
CA LEU A 323 8.78 32.36 4.04
C LEU A 323 7.33 32.34 4.55
N MET A 324 6.62 31.22 4.37
CA MET A 324 5.30 31.03 4.94
C MET A 324 5.32 31.11 6.47
N TYR A 325 6.30 30.46 7.12
CA TYR A 325 6.47 30.54 8.57
C TYR A 325 6.73 31.97 9.05
N LYS A 326 7.63 32.72 8.39
CA LYS A 326 7.88 34.14 8.69
C LYS A 326 6.63 35.00 8.54
N LYS A 327 5.86 34.77 7.48
CA LYS A 327 4.62 35.51 7.22
C LYS A 327 3.56 35.23 8.28
N ALA A 328 3.32 33.96 8.60
CA ALA A 328 2.39 33.54 9.63
C ALA A 328 2.77 34.16 10.99
N HIS A 329 4.04 34.06 11.38
CA HIS A 329 4.55 34.62 12.63
C HIS A 329 4.39 36.15 12.73
N LYS A 330 4.49 36.87 11.61
CA LYS A 330 4.32 38.33 11.57
C LYS A 330 2.86 38.76 11.60
N GLN A 331 1.97 38.01 10.95
CA GLN A 331 0.58 38.40 10.73
C GLN A 331 -0.37 37.92 11.83
N ASP A 332 -0.05 36.79 12.46
CA ASP A 332 -0.90 36.15 13.47
C ASP A 332 -0.19 36.16 14.83
N VAL A 333 -0.79 36.87 15.79
CA VAL A 333 -0.29 36.96 17.17
C VAL A 333 -0.40 35.63 17.89
N ASN A 334 -1.40 34.82 17.54
CA ASN A 334 -1.70 33.51 18.10
C ASN A 334 -1.00 32.36 17.36
N CYS A 335 -0.15 32.66 16.38
CA CYS A 335 0.63 31.66 15.65
C CYS A 335 1.50 30.85 16.61
N PHE A 336 1.38 29.53 16.57
CA PHE A 336 2.17 28.61 17.39
C PHE A 336 2.78 27.49 16.56
N LEU A 337 3.87 26.92 17.08
CA LEU A 337 4.57 25.82 16.43
C LEU A 337 4.29 24.52 17.20
N THR A 338 3.83 23.49 16.51
CA THR A 338 3.73 22.15 17.08
C THR A 338 4.96 21.34 16.70
N ILE A 339 5.49 20.52 17.60
CA ILE A 339 6.62 19.63 17.31
C ILE A 339 6.24 18.22 17.73
N ASP A 340 6.38 17.28 16.80
CA ASP A 340 6.13 15.86 17.05
C ASP A 340 7.20 14.98 16.41
N ALA A 341 7.35 13.76 16.93
CA ALA A 341 8.27 12.76 16.46
C ALA A 341 7.58 11.41 16.26
N THR A 342 7.61 10.89 15.04
CA THR A 342 7.10 9.55 14.72
C THR A 342 8.22 8.60 14.30
N GLY A 343 8.21 7.39 14.85
CA GLY A 343 9.19 6.34 14.54
C GLY A 343 8.75 5.43 13.38
N SER A 344 9.65 4.53 12.98
CA SER A 344 9.37 3.41 12.06
C SER A 344 8.92 3.79 10.64
N ILE A 345 9.37 4.96 10.16
CA ILE A 345 8.98 5.52 8.86
C ILE A 345 9.77 4.91 7.69
N GLY A 346 10.91 4.29 8.01
CA GLY A 346 11.80 3.71 7.01
C GLY A 346 12.44 2.41 7.50
N LYS A 347 13.03 1.69 6.54
CA LYS A 347 13.93 0.57 6.85
C LYS A 347 15.16 1.12 7.57
N LYS A 348 15.62 0.39 8.59
CA LYS A 348 16.91 0.67 9.24
C LYS A 348 18.02 0.65 8.19
N LEU A 349 18.94 1.59 8.31
CA LEU A 349 20.10 1.70 7.41
C LEU A 349 21.07 0.56 7.71
N ARG A 350 21.75 0.06 6.68
CA ARG A 350 22.85 -0.89 6.85
C ARG A 350 24.14 -0.10 7.03
N LEU A 351 24.84 -0.34 8.13
CA LEU A 351 26.12 0.28 8.45
C LEU A 351 27.26 -0.48 7.75
N PRO A 352 28.44 0.14 7.56
CA PRO A 352 29.59 -0.51 6.91
C PRO A 352 30.06 -1.79 7.62
N ASN A 353 29.86 -1.89 8.94
CA ASN A 353 30.17 -3.07 9.75
C ASN A 353 29.12 -4.20 9.61
N GLY A 354 28.11 -4.04 8.74
CA GLY A 354 27.04 -5.02 8.54
C GLY A 354 25.87 -4.91 9.51
N GLU A 355 26.00 -4.08 10.56
CA GLU A 355 24.93 -3.85 11.53
C GLU A 355 23.82 -2.96 10.97
N LYS A 356 22.70 -2.89 11.70
CA LYS A 356 21.57 -2.03 11.36
C LYS A 356 21.57 -0.80 12.26
N SER A 357 21.25 0.36 11.68
CA SER A 357 21.03 1.59 12.46
C SER A 357 19.91 1.42 13.49
N PRO A 358 19.85 2.30 14.51
CA PRO A 358 18.64 2.49 15.31
C PRO A 358 17.41 2.83 14.45
N HIS A 359 16.23 2.83 15.08
CA HIS A 359 15.00 3.26 14.42
C HIS A 359 15.14 4.70 13.90
N LEU A 360 14.66 4.93 12.68
CA LEU A 360 14.58 6.26 12.10
C LEU A 360 13.32 6.95 12.62
N PHE A 361 13.49 8.15 13.16
CA PHE A 361 12.43 9.03 13.59
C PHE A 361 12.32 10.21 12.62
N LEU A 362 11.10 10.57 12.21
CA LEU A 362 10.80 11.85 11.58
C LEU A 362 10.33 12.80 12.68
N TYR A 363 11.06 13.89 12.80
CA TYR A 363 10.68 15.06 13.56
C TYR A 363 10.01 16.04 12.61
N GLN A 364 8.85 16.54 12.99
CA GLN A 364 8.08 17.46 12.18
C GLN A 364 7.63 18.65 13.02
N CYS A 365 7.95 19.84 12.53
CA CYS A 365 7.45 21.09 13.08
C CYS A 365 6.31 21.59 12.19
N VAL A 366 5.10 21.71 12.73
CA VAL A 366 3.93 22.23 11.99
C VAL A 366 3.54 23.58 12.56
N CYS A 367 3.49 24.58 11.69
CA CYS A 367 3.00 25.91 12.02
C CYS A 367 1.48 25.89 12.00
N VAL A 368 0.88 26.35 13.09
CA VAL A 368 -0.56 26.53 13.23
C VAL A 368 -0.84 28.02 13.35
N SER A 369 -1.64 28.53 12.42
CA SER A 369 -2.07 29.92 12.37
C SER A 369 -3.55 29.98 12.00
N GLU A 370 -4.21 31.11 12.25
CA GLU A 370 -5.61 31.34 11.88
C GLU A 370 -5.87 31.12 10.38
N PHE A 371 -4.88 31.38 9.53
CA PHE A 371 -5.02 31.29 8.08
C PHE A 371 -4.84 29.87 7.54
N SER A 372 -3.92 29.10 8.12
CA SER A 372 -3.61 27.74 7.66
C SER A 372 -2.69 26.98 8.62
N ASN A 373 -2.76 25.65 8.51
CA ASN A 373 -1.83 24.73 9.13
C ASN A 373 -0.92 24.14 8.06
N PHE A 374 0.39 24.25 8.23
CA PHE A 374 1.34 23.73 7.26
C PHE A 374 2.62 23.25 7.92
N PRO A 375 3.28 22.23 7.34
CA PRO A 375 4.51 21.70 7.89
C PRO A 375 5.66 22.66 7.55
N ALA A 376 6.26 23.26 8.57
CA ALA A 376 7.27 24.30 8.42
C ALA A 376 8.68 23.72 8.30
N PHE A 377 9.04 22.77 9.17
CA PHE A 377 10.41 22.22 9.23
C PHE A 377 10.38 20.71 9.49
N GLN A 378 11.36 19.98 8.94
CA GLN A 378 11.44 18.53 9.08
C GLN A 378 12.88 18.05 9.29
N MET A 379 13.00 16.96 10.05
CA MET A 379 14.25 16.22 10.19
C MET A 379 13.98 14.72 10.27
N ILE A 380 14.76 13.91 9.56
CA ILE A 380 14.83 12.46 9.80
C ILE A 380 16.12 12.18 10.56
N SER A 381 16.08 11.38 11.63
CA SER A 381 17.27 11.06 12.42
C SER A 381 17.25 9.64 12.97
N ALA A 382 18.43 9.01 12.97
CA ALA A 382 18.73 7.76 13.66
C ALA A 382 19.42 7.98 15.02
N LYS A 383 19.74 9.24 15.37
CA LYS A 383 20.52 9.57 16.57
C LYS A 383 19.67 9.33 17.83
N GLN A 384 20.25 8.58 18.78
CA GLN A 384 19.61 8.22 20.05
C GLN A 384 19.68 9.35 21.10
N ASP A 385 20.66 10.25 21.00
CA ASP A 385 20.72 11.48 21.81
C ASP A 385 19.72 12.52 21.28
N ALA A 386 18.44 12.21 21.45
CA ALA A 386 17.33 12.99 20.90
C ALA A 386 17.42 14.46 21.31
N SER A 387 17.75 14.78 22.56
CA SER A 387 17.82 16.19 23.01
C SER A 387 18.89 17.00 22.27
N ILE A 388 20.10 16.46 22.08
CA ILE A 388 21.19 17.17 21.40
C ILE A 388 20.86 17.36 19.91
N ILE A 389 20.37 16.31 19.24
CA ILE A 389 20.08 16.42 17.80
C ILE A 389 18.87 17.33 17.53
N ILE A 390 17.86 17.30 18.41
CA ILE A 390 16.71 18.20 18.30
C ILE A 390 17.16 19.63 18.61
N SER A 391 17.99 19.86 19.64
CA SER A 391 18.56 21.20 19.88
C SER A 391 19.31 21.70 18.65
N TYR A 392 20.18 20.88 18.05
CA TYR A 392 20.90 21.28 16.84
C TYR A 392 19.94 21.58 15.68
N PHE A 393 18.91 20.77 15.49
CA PHE A 393 17.86 21.02 14.48
C PHE A 393 17.14 22.35 14.69
N LEU A 394 16.71 22.65 15.93
CA LEU A 394 16.05 23.91 16.25
C LEU A 394 17.00 25.10 16.10
N SER A 395 18.28 24.95 16.47
CA SER A 395 19.30 25.98 16.27
C SER A 395 19.52 26.28 14.79
N GLU A 396 19.54 25.25 13.94
CA GLU A 396 19.67 25.41 12.49
C GLU A 396 18.47 26.16 11.89
N ILE A 397 17.25 25.91 12.39
CA ILE A 397 16.05 26.66 11.97
C ILE A 397 16.23 28.16 12.27
N VAL A 398 16.63 28.51 13.49
CA VAL A 398 16.86 29.91 13.91
C VAL A 398 18.02 30.54 13.12
N ARG A 399 19.12 29.79 12.93
CA ARG A 399 20.29 30.25 12.16
C ARG A 399 19.96 30.58 10.71
N ASN A 400 18.99 29.87 10.12
CA ASN A 400 18.47 30.17 8.78
C ASN A 400 17.46 31.34 8.78
N GLY A 401 17.34 32.06 9.89
CA GLY A 401 16.58 33.30 10.03
C GLY A 401 15.10 33.09 10.33
N ALA A 402 14.68 31.91 10.78
CA ALA A 402 13.32 31.72 11.26
C ALA A 402 13.13 32.42 12.61
N PRO A 403 12.03 33.16 12.83
CA PRO A 403 11.74 33.77 14.12
C PRO A 403 11.45 32.71 15.19
N ILE A 404 11.85 33.00 16.43
CA ILE A 404 11.57 32.13 17.57
C ILE A 404 10.05 32.14 17.82
N PRO A 405 9.39 30.96 17.89
CA PRO A 405 7.96 30.90 18.12
C PRO A 405 7.60 31.41 19.52
N LYS A 406 6.52 32.20 19.61
CA LYS A 406 6.01 32.67 20.91
C LYS A 406 5.46 31.52 21.76
N ILE A 407 4.84 30.54 21.11
CA ILE A 407 4.25 29.37 21.74
C ILE A 407 4.69 28.12 20.98
N VAL A 408 5.13 27.10 21.71
CA VAL A 408 5.36 25.76 21.19
C VAL A 408 4.45 24.76 21.88
N VAL A 409 3.81 23.91 21.10
CA VAL A 409 2.97 22.81 21.59
C VAL A 409 3.67 21.48 21.28
N THR A 410 3.90 20.65 22.29
CA THR A 410 4.56 19.35 22.13
C THR A 410 3.94 18.32 23.06
N ASP A 411 4.19 17.04 22.79
CA ASP A 411 3.89 15.96 23.72
C ASP A 411 4.79 15.99 24.97
N PHE A 412 4.66 14.98 25.84
CA PHE A 412 5.53 14.80 27.02
C PHE A 412 6.93 14.24 26.68
N GLY A 413 7.38 14.34 25.43
CA GLY A 413 8.70 13.94 24.99
C GLY A 413 9.78 14.79 25.65
N LYS A 414 10.39 14.27 26.73
CA LYS A 414 11.43 14.96 27.51
C LYS A 414 12.55 15.54 26.65
N ALA A 415 12.94 14.84 25.58
CA ALA A 415 13.97 15.30 24.66
C ALA A 415 13.56 16.57 23.88
N ILE A 416 12.31 16.63 23.40
CA ILE A 416 11.77 17.81 22.71
C ILE A 416 11.65 18.97 23.70
N LEU A 417 11.10 18.72 24.90
CA LEU A 417 10.97 19.74 25.94
C LEU A 417 12.32 20.37 26.32
N ILE A 418 13.36 19.56 26.54
CA ILE A 418 14.71 20.06 26.82
C ILE A 418 15.23 20.89 25.65
N ALA A 419 15.03 20.44 24.42
CA ALA A 419 15.53 21.14 23.24
C ALA A 419 14.83 22.49 23.03
N VAL A 420 13.51 22.55 23.20
CA VAL A 420 12.72 23.78 23.09
C VAL A 420 13.09 24.77 24.19
N ALA A 421 13.18 24.32 25.45
CA ALA A 421 13.60 25.17 26.57
C ALA A 421 14.98 25.79 26.33
N ARG A 422 15.91 25.00 25.77
CA ARG A 422 17.26 25.48 25.45
C ARG A 422 17.28 26.50 24.32
N ILE A 423 16.68 26.15 23.18
CA ILE A 423 16.86 26.92 21.95
C ILE A 423 15.85 28.06 21.82
N PHE A 424 14.59 27.81 22.14
CA PHE A 424 13.53 28.83 22.02
C PHE A 424 13.25 29.53 23.35
N GLY A 425 13.42 28.84 24.48
CA GLY A 425 13.32 29.46 25.81
C GLY A 425 14.56 30.23 26.25
N ASN A 426 15.68 30.10 25.53
CA ASN A 426 17.00 30.63 25.91
C ASN A 426 17.44 30.25 27.34
N CYS A 427 17.11 29.01 27.75
CA CYS A 427 17.42 28.49 29.08
C CYS A 427 18.59 27.48 29.03
N ILE A 428 19.29 27.29 30.15
CA ILE A 428 20.35 26.28 30.26
C ILE A 428 19.78 24.86 30.08
N ASP A 429 18.63 24.59 30.69
CA ASP A 429 17.90 23.34 30.60
C ASP A 429 16.40 23.53 30.91
N LEU A 430 15.67 22.41 30.94
CA LEU A 430 14.24 22.41 31.25
C LEU A 430 13.96 22.80 32.72
N ASN A 431 14.84 22.46 33.66
CA ASN A 431 14.63 22.80 35.06
C ASN A 431 14.75 24.32 35.25
N HIS A 432 15.74 24.95 34.63
CA HIS A 432 15.90 26.39 34.63
C HIS A 432 14.67 27.09 34.04
N TYR A 433 14.15 26.59 32.92
CA TYR A 433 12.90 27.08 32.34
C TYR A 433 11.74 27.02 33.35
N MET A 434 11.54 25.87 33.98
CA MET A 434 10.47 25.69 34.98
C MET A 434 10.64 26.62 36.20
N GLN A 435 11.89 26.84 36.65
CA GLN A 435 12.18 27.75 37.76
C GLN A 435 11.89 29.21 37.41
N ILE A 436 12.21 29.64 36.18
CA ILE A 436 11.84 30.97 35.70
C ILE A 436 10.31 31.12 35.65
N CYS A 437 9.60 30.16 35.05
CA CYS A 437 8.14 30.17 35.00
C CYS A 437 7.52 30.20 36.40
N TYR A 438 8.06 29.44 37.35
CA TYR A 438 7.63 29.45 38.76
C TYR A 438 7.79 30.84 39.40
N LYS A 439 8.95 31.48 39.23
CA LYS A 439 9.19 32.85 39.74
C LYS A 439 8.20 33.86 39.17
N ILE A 440 7.91 33.78 37.86
CA ILE A 440 6.95 34.64 37.18
C ILE A 440 5.54 34.46 37.78
N LEU A 441 5.09 33.22 37.96
CA LEU A 441 3.77 32.92 38.54
C LEU A 441 3.62 33.43 39.98
N HIS A 442 4.71 33.49 40.73
CA HIS A 442 4.74 34.01 42.09
C HIS A 442 5.03 35.52 42.17
N ASN A 443 5.01 36.24 41.05
CA ASN A 443 5.34 37.67 40.95
C ASN A 443 6.72 38.01 41.54
N ILE A 444 7.64 37.04 41.56
CA ILE A 444 9.03 37.26 41.95
C ILE A 444 9.73 37.85 40.73
N TYR A 445 10.19 39.10 40.86
CA TYR A 445 10.82 39.85 39.78
C TYR A 445 11.90 39.00 39.07
N SER A 446 11.72 38.84 37.76
CA SER A 446 12.60 38.06 36.90
C SER A 446 12.92 38.92 35.69
N ASP A 447 14.17 39.38 35.58
CA ASP A 447 14.66 40.15 34.42
C ASP A 447 14.65 39.33 33.12
N ASN A 448 14.57 37.99 33.22
CA ASN A 448 14.67 37.07 32.08
C ASN A 448 13.38 36.28 31.87
N ILE A 449 12.44 36.84 31.13
CA ILE A 449 11.24 36.13 30.65
C ILE A 449 11.65 35.20 29.50
N PRO A 450 11.24 33.91 29.49
CA PRO A 450 11.54 33.01 28.38
C PRO A 450 10.92 33.53 27.08
N GLN A 451 11.69 33.51 25.99
CA GLN A 451 11.21 34.01 24.68
C GLN A 451 10.11 33.13 24.06
N CYS A 452 9.94 31.92 24.57
CA CYS A 452 8.96 30.95 24.11
C CYS A 452 8.21 30.31 25.27
N TYR A 453 6.88 30.30 25.17
CA TYR A 453 5.99 29.57 26.08
C TYR A 453 5.79 28.13 25.61
N ILE A 454 6.09 27.16 26.47
CA ILE A 454 5.96 25.73 26.18
C ILE A 454 4.62 25.24 26.72
N ARG A 455 3.76 24.75 25.83
CA ARG A 455 2.47 24.12 26.15
C ARG A 455 2.54 22.62 25.84
N LEU A 456 1.86 21.82 26.66
CA LEU A 456 1.81 20.37 26.47
C LEU A 456 0.51 19.99 25.77
N ASP A 457 0.57 18.95 24.93
CA ASP A 457 -0.62 18.38 24.31
C ASP A 457 -1.51 17.72 25.39
N ILE A 458 -2.73 18.24 25.51
CA ILE A 458 -3.78 17.79 26.43
C ILE A 458 -4.10 16.31 26.20
N SER A 459 -4.12 15.83 24.96
CA SER A 459 -4.45 14.44 24.66
C SER A 459 -3.41 13.49 25.25
N HIS A 460 -2.13 13.85 25.12
CA HIS A 460 -1.02 13.12 25.72
C HIS A 460 -1.02 13.23 27.25
N PHE A 461 -1.35 14.40 27.80
CA PHE A 461 -1.53 14.61 29.24
C PHE A 461 -2.62 13.69 29.82
N ILE A 462 -3.82 13.72 29.24
CA ILE A 462 -4.95 12.88 29.64
C ILE A 462 -4.60 11.40 29.47
N GLY A 463 -3.93 11.03 28.37
CA GLY A 463 -3.45 9.65 28.14
C GLY A 463 -2.41 9.18 29.16
N MET A 464 -1.58 10.08 29.69
CA MET A 464 -0.67 9.79 30.80
C MET A 464 -1.43 9.57 32.10
N ILE A 465 -2.35 10.47 32.46
CA ILE A 465 -3.20 10.33 33.66
C ILE A 465 -4.00 9.03 33.60
N ALA A 466 -4.56 8.70 32.44
CA ALA A 466 -5.35 7.50 32.23
C ALA A 466 -4.56 6.20 32.46
N ARG A 467 -3.22 6.26 32.51
CA ARG A 467 -2.32 5.12 32.76
C ARG A 467 -1.82 5.04 34.20
N TRP A 468 -2.12 6.02 35.05
CA TRP A 468 -1.75 6.00 36.46
C TRP A 468 -2.24 4.72 37.14
N GLU A 469 -1.36 4.10 37.92
CA GLU A 469 -1.63 2.83 38.58
C GLU A 469 -2.81 2.91 39.53
N CYS A 470 -2.96 4.03 40.24
CA CYS A 470 -4.10 4.29 41.14
C CYS A 470 -5.46 4.34 40.42
N LEU A 471 -5.47 4.60 39.11
CA LEU A 471 -6.67 4.62 38.27
C LEU A 471 -6.84 3.31 37.46
N ARG A 472 -5.83 2.44 37.44
CA ARG A 472 -5.86 1.15 36.75
C ARG A 472 -6.76 0.18 37.53
N GLY A 473 -7.73 -0.44 36.87
CA GLY A 473 -8.68 -1.37 37.49
C GLY A 473 -9.84 -0.72 38.27
N LYS A 474 -9.90 0.62 38.34
CA LYS A 474 -11.05 1.33 38.94
C LYS A 474 -12.27 1.34 38.01
N ALA A 475 -13.46 1.50 38.59
CA ALA A 475 -14.71 1.59 37.84
C ALA A 475 -14.66 2.70 36.78
N PRO A 476 -15.21 2.49 35.56
CA PRO A 476 -15.13 3.45 34.47
C PRO A 476 -15.62 4.86 34.83
N LYS A 477 -16.64 4.97 35.69
CA LYS A 477 -17.17 6.27 36.17
C LYS A 477 -16.15 7.06 36.98
N ILE A 478 -15.41 6.40 37.88
CA ILE A 478 -14.35 7.02 38.70
C ILE A 478 -13.21 7.49 37.79
N ARG A 479 -12.79 6.63 36.86
CA ARG A 479 -11.75 6.98 35.89
C ARG A 479 -12.15 8.18 35.02
N GLN A 480 -13.39 8.20 34.52
CA GLN A 480 -13.90 9.35 33.76
C GLN A 480 -14.00 10.62 34.60
N PHE A 481 -14.39 10.54 35.87
CA PHE A 481 -14.44 11.70 36.76
C PHE A 481 -13.08 12.38 36.89
N TYR A 482 -12.02 11.63 37.20
CA TYR A 482 -10.66 12.19 37.32
C TYR A 482 -10.14 12.72 35.98
N LEU A 483 -10.34 11.99 34.88
CA LEU A 483 -9.90 12.44 33.55
C LEU A 483 -10.60 13.74 33.12
N LYS A 484 -11.92 13.87 33.38
CA LYS A 484 -12.68 15.09 33.06
C LYS A 484 -12.29 16.26 33.97
N SER A 485 -12.03 16.00 35.25
CA SER A 485 -11.66 17.05 36.21
C SER A 485 -10.29 17.63 35.88
N LEU A 486 -9.29 16.77 35.66
CA LEU A 486 -7.94 17.19 35.31
C LEU A 486 -7.85 17.76 33.90
N GLY A 487 -8.63 17.22 32.94
CA GLY A 487 -8.71 17.76 31.59
C GLY A 487 -9.43 19.11 31.49
N ARG A 488 -10.27 19.48 32.47
CA ARG A 488 -10.90 20.81 32.57
C ARG A 488 -10.03 21.85 33.29
N ALA A 489 -9.13 21.40 34.16
CA ALA A 489 -8.20 22.27 34.88
C ALA A 489 -6.99 22.71 34.03
N TYR A 490 -6.76 22.01 32.90
CA TYR A 490 -5.75 22.31 31.87
C TYR A 490 -6.38 23.08 30.72
#